data_AF-A0A9J7IN94-F1
#
_entry.id   AF-A0A9J7IN94-F1
#
_cell.length_a   1.000
_cell.length_b   1.000
_cell.length_c   1.000
_cell.angle_alpha   90.00
_cell.angle_beta   90.00
_cell.angle_gamma   90.00
#
_symmetry.space_group_name_H-M   'P 1'
#
loop_
_entity.id
_entity.type
_entity.pdbx_description
1 polymer ?
#
loop_
_entity_poly.entity_id
_entity_poly.type
_entity_poly.pdbx_seq_one_letter_code
_entity_poly.pdbx_strand_id
1 'polypeptide(L)'
;MGIRCPRAYIEIPPQDITPHPEYTRFGVGNSLALIKLIRPLKSHYMVPICLPTIQERAKKKKQKSVFLVDYISTVPRDFDSERLAKKTLKLYTHRECKQHRMKARLGSEGVTHVLCSSGCGVRPGATIISHSSDGPFELIGVAAGGAPCHRRSMRRRLNNEPPLYIDVFPYTNWIMNVITAHHLPKPYPQNFKLVDAGPGIGINKSYLRKRRKQKSGWRGRTFMNGNFCFRSMRHQKRASFFYSEKFSVTADPPAKLHVILKISAGIDCTIVCARLTMPNRISKPTIAGVGGYNLTITFNTEWFPYSFFFSLALDGKNTTQADRQAWMNERSSGFW
;
A
#
# COMPACT_ATOMS: atom_id res chain seq x y z
N MET A 1 -25.68 43.37 5.07
CA MET A 1 -24.71 43.80 4.04
C MET A 1 -23.70 42.67 3.83
N GLY A 2 -23.70 42.04 2.65
CA GLY A 2 -22.81 40.91 2.34
C GLY A 2 -21.44 41.40 1.92
N ILE A 3 -20.51 41.46 2.88
CA ILE A 3 -19.10 41.73 2.60
C ILE A 3 -18.60 40.60 1.71
N ARG A 4 -18.22 40.91 0.46
CA ARG A 4 -17.55 39.96 -0.43
C ARG A 4 -16.12 39.79 0.10
N CYS A 5 -15.90 38.76 0.89
CA CYS A 5 -14.54 38.39 1.28
C CYS A 5 -13.74 38.02 0.01
N PRO A 6 -12.47 38.44 -0.09
CA PRO A 6 -11.58 37.95 -1.14
C PRO A 6 -11.42 36.43 -1.02
N ARG A 7 -11.10 35.77 -2.14
CA ARG A 7 -10.89 34.32 -2.14
C ARG A 7 -9.67 34.00 -1.29
N ALA A 8 -9.87 33.15 -0.29
CA ALA A 8 -8.77 32.60 0.50
C ALA A 8 -8.29 31.31 -0.17
N TYR A 9 -7.04 31.30 -0.62
CA TYR A 9 -6.31 30.10 -0.99
C TYR A 9 -5.05 30.01 -0.15
N ILE A 10 -4.54 28.79 0.04
CA ILE A 10 -3.31 28.54 0.79
C ILE A 10 -2.39 27.74 -0.11
N GLU A 11 -1.24 28.31 -0.42
CA GLU A 11 -0.19 27.63 -1.15
C GLU A 11 0.74 26.93 -0.16
N ILE A 12 0.89 25.62 -0.31
CA ILE A 12 1.75 24.81 0.56
C ILE A 12 2.64 23.94 -0.32
N PRO A 13 3.97 24.02 -0.18
CA PRO A 13 4.86 23.17 -0.95
C PRO A 13 4.76 21.70 -0.50
N PRO A 14 4.93 20.75 -1.44
CA PRO A 14 5.00 19.34 -1.09
C PRO A 14 6.32 19.04 -0.36
N GLN A 15 6.24 18.21 0.69
CA GLN A 15 7.39 17.60 1.35
C GLN A 15 7.88 16.36 0.59
N ASP A 16 6.93 15.54 0.15
CA ASP A 16 7.20 14.25 -0.49
C ASP A 16 6.08 13.90 -1.46
N ILE A 17 6.42 13.18 -2.54
CA ILE A 17 5.49 12.74 -3.57
C ILE A 17 5.73 11.25 -3.80
N THR A 18 4.77 10.44 -3.37
CA THR A 18 4.85 8.97 -3.41
C THR A 18 3.93 8.44 -4.51
N PRO A 19 4.44 8.15 -5.73
CA PRO A 19 3.65 7.49 -6.77
C PRO A 19 3.35 6.04 -6.39
N HIS A 20 2.28 5.48 -6.94
CA HIS A 20 2.00 4.05 -6.77
C HIS A 20 3.16 3.21 -7.35
N PRO A 21 3.66 2.17 -6.64
CA PRO A 21 4.85 1.42 -7.05
C PRO A 21 4.69 0.66 -8.38
N GLU A 22 3.46 0.31 -8.73
CA GLU A 22 3.13 -0.36 -9.99
C GLU A 22 2.70 0.64 -11.09
N TYR A 23 2.92 1.94 -10.89
CA TYR A 23 2.69 2.94 -11.93
C TYR A 23 3.66 2.74 -13.09
N THR A 24 3.14 2.82 -14.32
CA THR A 24 3.95 2.77 -15.54
C THR A 24 3.65 3.98 -16.41
N ARG A 25 4.67 4.51 -17.09
CA ARG A 25 4.52 5.68 -17.98
C ARG A 25 3.65 5.37 -19.22
N PHE A 26 3.52 4.09 -19.58
CA PHE A 26 2.76 3.64 -20.73
C PHE A 26 1.41 3.06 -20.28
N GLY A 27 0.36 3.88 -20.39
CA GLY A 27 -1.00 3.51 -20.01
C GLY A 27 -1.56 4.36 -18.86
N VAL A 28 -2.74 3.97 -18.39
CA VAL A 28 -3.49 4.72 -17.34
C VAL A 28 -3.56 3.92 -16.03
N GLY A 29 -3.11 2.67 -16.04
CA GLY A 29 -3.12 1.77 -14.89
C GLY A 29 -2.27 2.32 -13.74
N ASN A 30 -2.80 2.21 -12.52
CA ASN A 30 -2.12 2.64 -11.30
C ASN A 30 -1.67 4.12 -11.31
N SER A 31 -2.29 4.99 -12.11
CA SER A 31 -1.92 6.41 -12.27
C SER A 31 -2.42 7.27 -11.11
N LEU A 32 -1.90 7.03 -9.91
CA LEU A 32 -2.22 7.77 -8.70
C LEU A 32 -0.97 7.95 -7.82
N ALA A 33 -0.96 9.02 -7.03
CA ALA A 33 0.13 9.35 -6.13
C ALA A 33 -0.42 9.99 -4.85
N LEU A 34 0.36 9.93 -3.77
CA LEU A 34 0.11 10.66 -2.53
C LEU A 34 1.09 11.80 -2.41
N ILE A 35 0.60 12.96 -1.98
CA ILE A 35 1.41 14.16 -1.77
C ILE A 35 1.37 14.46 -0.28
N LYS A 36 2.53 14.44 0.36
CA LYS A 36 2.69 14.87 1.74
C LYS A 36 3.00 16.35 1.75
N LEU A 37 2.19 17.14 2.45
CA LEU A 37 2.44 18.58 2.63
C LEU A 37 3.56 18.81 3.67
N ILE A 38 4.32 19.89 3.52
CA ILE A 38 5.40 20.26 4.46
C ILE A 38 4.90 20.50 5.89
N ARG A 39 3.64 20.90 6.04
CA ARG A 39 3.00 21.15 7.33
C ARG A 39 1.54 20.66 7.29
N PRO A 40 1.02 20.14 8.42
CA PRO A 40 -0.39 19.77 8.50
C PRO A 40 -1.27 21.01 8.37
N LEU A 41 -2.36 20.87 7.63
CA LEU A 41 -3.33 21.93 7.40
C LEU A 41 -4.44 21.85 8.46
N LYS A 42 -4.71 22.93 9.17
CA LYS A 42 -5.88 23.07 10.05
C LYS A 42 -6.70 24.26 9.57
N SER A 43 -7.90 24.01 9.06
CA SER A 43 -8.80 25.06 8.57
C SER A 43 -10.25 24.59 8.62
N HIS A 44 -11.17 25.51 8.92
CA HIS A 44 -12.61 25.27 8.85
C HIS A 44 -13.13 25.18 7.42
N TYR A 45 -12.37 25.70 6.44
CA TYR A 45 -12.74 25.71 5.03
C TYR A 45 -12.15 24.54 4.24
N MET A 46 -11.24 23.77 4.84
CA MET A 46 -10.52 22.69 4.18
C MET A 46 -10.62 21.43 5.03
N VAL A 47 -11.57 20.57 4.66
CA VAL A 47 -11.87 19.31 5.33
C VAL A 47 -11.45 18.13 4.46
N PRO A 48 -10.92 17.05 5.04
CA PRO A 48 -10.56 15.86 4.29
C PRO A 48 -11.81 15.17 3.74
N ILE A 49 -11.66 14.53 2.57
CA ILE A 49 -12.70 13.68 1.99
C ILE A 49 -12.57 12.24 2.51
N CYS A 50 -13.70 11.52 2.60
CA CYS A 50 -13.68 10.12 2.98
C CYS A 50 -13.18 9.23 1.84
N LEU A 51 -12.47 8.16 2.19
CA LEU A 51 -12.14 7.09 1.24
C LEU A 51 -13.37 6.22 0.96
N PRO A 52 -13.45 5.60 -0.24
CA PRO A 52 -14.64 4.90 -0.69
C PRO A 52 -14.88 3.59 0.08
N THR A 53 -16.13 3.36 0.48
CA THR A 53 -16.57 2.17 1.21
C THR A 53 -17.10 1.08 0.27
N ILE A 54 -17.15 -0.17 0.77
CA ILE A 54 -17.76 -1.30 0.05
C ILE A 54 -19.24 -1.03 -0.24
N GLN A 55 -19.94 -0.40 0.70
CA GLN A 55 -21.37 -0.11 0.61
C GLN A 55 -21.65 0.90 -0.51
N GLU A 56 -20.91 2.00 -0.55
CA GLU A 56 -21.07 3.00 -1.60
C GLU A 56 -20.71 2.42 -2.97
N ARG A 57 -19.67 1.58 -3.05
CA ARG A 57 -19.33 0.87 -4.29
C ARG A 57 -20.46 -0.04 -4.77
N ALA A 58 -21.12 -0.75 -3.86
CA ALA A 58 -22.26 -1.60 -4.19
C ALA A 58 -23.45 -0.76 -4.69
N LYS A 59 -23.71 0.38 -4.04
CA LYS A 59 -24.76 1.34 -4.44
C LYS A 59 -24.47 1.93 -5.82
N LYS A 60 -23.22 2.27 -6.13
CA LYS A 60 -22.82 2.80 -7.45
C LYS A 60 -23.00 1.84 -8.62
N LYS A 61 -23.18 0.54 -8.37
CA LYS A 61 -23.62 -0.40 -9.41
C LYS A 61 -25.04 -0.07 -9.89
N LYS A 62 -25.91 0.41 -9.00
CA LYS A 62 -27.32 0.77 -9.28
C LYS A 62 -27.47 2.27 -9.54
N GLN A 63 -27.02 3.11 -8.62
CA GLN A 63 -27.11 4.57 -8.69
C GLN A 63 -25.82 5.17 -9.23
N LYS A 64 -25.78 5.37 -10.54
CA LYS A 64 -24.58 5.82 -11.27
C LYS A 64 -24.30 7.32 -11.21
N SER A 65 -24.95 8.10 -10.34
CA SER A 65 -24.70 9.55 -10.27
C SER A 65 -23.49 9.87 -9.39
N VAL A 66 -22.56 10.68 -9.89
CA VAL A 66 -21.39 11.19 -9.14
C VAL A 66 -21.27 12.70 -9.36
N PHE A 67 -20.55 13.38 -8.47
CA PHE A 67 -20.27 14.81 -8.59
C PHE A 67 -18.80 15.01 -8.93
N LEU A 68 -18.53 15.77 -9.99
CA LEU A 68 -17.22 16.32 -10.28
C LEU A 68 -17.17 17.73 -9.69
N VAL A 69 -16.18 17.99 -8.84
CA VAL A 69 -15.91 19.32 -8.29
C VAL A 69 -14.53 19.73 -8.77
N ASP A 70 -14.49 20.64 -9.74
CA ASP A 70 -13.23 21.09 -10.35
C ASP A 70 -13.38 22.51 -10.91
N TYR A 71 -12.27 23.16 -11.27
CA TYR A 71 -12.34 24.46 -11.96
C TYR A 71 -12.98 24.31 -13.34
N ILE A 72 -13.71 25.34 -13.77
CA ILE A 72 -14.44 25.33 -15.05
C ILE A 72 -13.47 25.31 -16.23
N SER A 73 -12.33 25.99 -16.10
CA SER A 73 -11.33 26.08 -17.14
C SER A 73 -10.57 24.77 -17.28
N THR A 74 -10.46 24.27 -18.51
CA THR A 74 -9.63 23.11 -18.82
C THR A 74 -8.14 23.45 -18.82
N VAL A 75 -7.80 24.73 -18.96
CA VAL A 75 -6.43 25.25 -18.95
C VAL A 75 -6.21 25.95 -17.62
N PRO A 76 -5.15 25.61 -16.86
CA PRO A 76 -4.79 26.34 -15.64
C PRO A 76 -4.61 27.83 -15.94
N ARG A 77 -5.34 28.66 -15.21
CA ARG A 77 -5.17 30.12 -15.14
C ARG A 77 -4.87 30.50 -13.69
N ASP A 78 -4.55 31.78 -13.48
CA ASP A 78 -4.39 32.33 -12.14
C ASP A 78 -5.62 32.03 -11.27
N PHE A 79 -5.39 31.61 -10.01
CA PHE A 79 -6.43 31.15 -9.09
C PHE A 79 -7.55 32.18 -8.87
N ASP A 80 -7.23 33.47 -8.99
CA ASP A 80 -8.18 34.57 -8.86
C ASP A 80 -9.20 34.62 -10.01
N SER A 81 -8.82 34.12 -11.19
CA SER A 81 -9.68 34.09 -12.37
C SER A 81 -10.49 32.78 -12.49
N GLU A 82 -10.01 31.69 -11.90
CA GLU A 82 -10.65 30.38 -12.04
C GLU A 82 -11.90 30.27 -11.16
N ARG A 83 -13.00 29.75 -11.71
CA ARG A 83 -14.22 29.47 -10.93
C ARG A 83 -14.36 27.97 -10.71
N LEU A 84 -14.58 27.56 -9.47
CA LEU A 84 -14.90 26.18 -9.13
C LEU A 84 -16.37 25.90 -9.47
N ALA A 85 -16.65 24.74 -10.06
CA ALA A 85 -18.01 24.32 -10.36
C ALA A 85 -18.26 22.86 -9.98
N LYS A 86 -19.48 22.60 -9.52
CA LYS A 86 -20.01 21.25 -9.33
C LYS A 86 -20.74 20.81 -10.59
N LYS A 87 -20.38 19.65 -11.13
CA LYS A 87 -21.06 19.00 -12.26
C LYS A 87 -21.55 17.62 -11.82
N THR A 88 -22.81 17.30 -12.11
CA THR A 88 -23.34 15.95 -11.89
C THR A 88 -23.12 15.11 -13.14
N LEU A 89 -22.40 14.00 -13.00
CA LEU A 89 -22.04 13.10 -14.08
C LEU A 89 -22.60 11.70 -13.86
N LYS A 90 -22.75 10.95 -14.94
CA LYS A 90 -23.10 9.53 -14.90
C LYS A 90 -21.82 8.71 -14.92
N LEU A 91 -21.61 7.91 -13.89
CA LEU A 91 -20.52 6.96 -13.71
C LEU A 91 -20.77 5.69 -14.53
N TYR A 92 -19.70 5.14 -15.07
CA TYR A 92 -19.66 3.86 -15.76
C TYR A 92 -18.60 3.00 -15.13
N THR A 93 -18.97 1.75 -14.86
CA THR A 93 -18.06 0.79 -14.21
C THR A 93 -16.90 0.44 -15.14
N HIS A 94 -15.85 -0.15 -14.57
CA HIS A 94 -14.70 -0.62 -15.32
C HIS A 94 -15.06 -1.49 -16.53
N ARG A 95 -15.99 -2.44 -16.35
CA ARG A 95 -16.47 -3.32 -17.42
C ARG A 95 -17.12 -2.54 -18.55
N GLU A 96 -18.00 -1.61 -18.21
CA GLU A 96 -18.72 -0.80 -19.20
C GLU A 96 -17.77 0.11 -19.97
N CYS A 97 -16.79 0.70 -19.28
CA CYS A 97 -15.83 1.53 -19.96
C CYS A 97 -14.90 0.73 -20.88
N LYS A 98 -14.42 -0.43 -20.43
CA LYS A 98 -13.62 -1.33 -21.26
C LYS A 98 -14.38 -1.74 -22.52
N GLN A 99 -15.65 -2.13 -22.39
CA GLN A 99 -16.50 -2.47 -23.53
C GLN A 99 -16.67 -1.30 -24.50
N HIS A 100 -16.92 -0.09 -23.98
CA HIS A 100 -17.05 1.11 -24.81
C HIS A 100 -15.76 1.42 -25.59
N ARG A 101 -14.60 1.39 -24.92
CA ARG A 101 -13.30 1.65 -25.54
C ARG A 101 -12.96 0.64 -26.63
N MET A 102 -13.26 -0.64 -26.40
CA MET A 102 -13.09 -1.68 -27.41
C MET A 102 -13.95 -1.40 -28.64
N LYS A 103 -15.23 -1.04 -28.44
CA LYS A 103 -16.13 -0.66 -29.53
C LYS A 103 -15.65 0.58 -30.29
N ALA A 104 -15.08 1.56 -29.58
CA ALA A 104 -14.55 2.79 -30.14
C ALA A 104 -13.12 2.67 -30.72
N ARG A 105 -12.52 1.46 -30.72
CA ARG A 105 -11.15 1.19 -31.20
C ARG A 105 -10.06 2.02 -30.50
N LEU A 106 -10.28 2.38 -29.24
CA LEU A 106 -9.36 3.21 -28.43
C LEU A 106 -8.30 2.39 -27.65
N GLY A 107 -8.18 1.09 -27.92
CA GLY A 107 -7.30 0.19 -27.17
C GLY A 107 -7.77 -0.12 -25.74
N SER A 108 -7.34 -1.27 -25.21
CA SER A 108 -7.63 -1.71 -23.83
C SER A 108 -6.39 -1.98 -22.99
N GLU A 109 -5.20 -1.83 -23.57
CA GLU A 109 -3.93 -2.02 -22.90
C GLU A 109 -3.73 -0.97 -21.80
N GLY A 110 -3.27 -1.40 -20.62
CA GLY A 110 -3.03 -0.50 -19.48
C GLY A 110 -4.29 0.07 -18.80
N VAL A 111 -5.49 -0.46 -19.08
CA VAL A 111 -6.73 -0.03 -18.41
C VAL A 111 -7.06 -1.01 -17.28
N THR A 112 -6.33 -0.93 -16.16
CA THR A 112 -6.64 -1.69 -14.93
C THR A 112 -7.24 -0.74 -13.88
N HIS A 113 -8.33 -1.15 -13.22
CA HIS A 113 -8.98 -0.37 -12.17
C HIS A 113 -9.40 1.05 -12.60
N VAL A 114 -9.94 1.20 -13.82
CA VAL A 114 -10.38 2.50 -14.36
C VAL A 114 -11.91 2.57 -14.42
N LEU A 115 -12.47 3.72 -14.07
CA LEU A 115 -13.87 4.13 -14.21
C LEU A 115 -13.98 5.19 -15.31
N CYS A 116 -15.19 5.36 -15.85
CA CYS A 116 -15.47 6.41 -16.84
C CYS A 116 -16.70 7.21 -16.45
N SER A 117 -16.81 8.43 -16.95
CA SER A 117 -18.00 9.26 -16.74
C SER A 117 -18.57 9.79 -18.04
N SER A 118 -19.82 10.22 -18.01
CA SER A 118 -20.32 11.18 -18.99
C SER A 118 -19.57 12.50 -18.87
N GLY A 119 -19.63 13.34 -19.90
CA GLY A 119 -18.93 14.63 -19.93
C GLY A 119 -17.56 14.57 -20.61
N CYS A 120 -16.80 15.67 -20.45
CA CYS A 120 -15.57 15.98 -21.18
C CYS A 120 -14.82 17.11 -20.47
N GLY A 121 -13.61 17.42 -20.92
CA GLY A 121 -12.82 18.54 -20.40
C GLY A 121 -12.50 18.40 -18.91
N VAL A 122 -12.11 17.19 -18.50
CA VAL A 122 -11.77 16.88 -17.11
C VAL A 122 -10.25 16.92 -16.99
N ARG A 123 -9.75 17.70 -16.04
CA ARG A 123 -8.31 17.84 -15.82
C ARG A 123 -7.75 16.61 -15.09
N PRO A 124 -6.49 16.24 -15.35
CA PRO A 124 -5.80 15.23 -14.54
C PRO A 124 -5.78 15.64 -13.06
N GLY A 125 -6.00 14.68 -12.17
CA GLY A 125 -6.09 14.91 -10.73
C GLY A 125 -7.47 15.35 -10.23
N ALA A 126 -8.40 15.74 -11.11
CA ALA A 126 -9.75 16.13 -10.72
C ALA A 126 -10.50 14.96 -10.04
N THR A 127 -11.33 15.25 -9.04
CA THR A 127 -11.97 14.20 -8.24
C THR A 127 -13.44 14.01 -8.61
N ILE A 128 -13.87 12.75 -8.66
CA ILE A 128 -15.29 12.41 -8.65
C ILE A 128 -15.67 11.87 -7.29
N ILE A 129 -16.71 12.47 -6.72
CA ILE A 129 -17.15 12.21 -5.36
C ILE A 129 -18.60 11.73 -5.36
N SER A 130 -18.96 11.00 -4.31
CA SER A 130 -20.33 10.57 -4.07
C SER A 130 -20.78 10.96 -2.69
N HIS A 131 -22.08 11.21 -2.54
CA HIS A 131 -22.71 11.31 -1.24
C HIS A 131 -23.10 9.91 -0.74
N SER A 132 -22.50 9.50 0.38
CA SER A 132 -22.81 8.25 1.07
C SER A 132 -24.22 8.29 1.67
N SER A 133 -24.77 7.13 2.03
CA SER A 133 -26.04 7.07 2.79
C SER A 133 -25.90 7.68 4.18
N ASP A 134 -24.70 7.58 4.74
CA ASP A 134 -24.44 7.91 6.14
C ASP A 134 -24.16 9.41 6.34
N GLY A 135 -24.26 10.21 5.27
CA GLY A 135 -24.01 11.64 5.25
C GLY A 135 -22.66 12.14 4.71
N PRO A 136 -21.53 11.42 4.76
CA PRO A 136 -20.26 11.95 4.27
C PRO A 136 -20.13 11.88 2.74
N PHE A 137 -19.22 12.68 2.19
CA PHE A 137 -18.79 12.56 0.81
C PHE A 137 -17.59 11.62 0.69
N GLU A 138 -17.68 10.65 -0.21
CA GLU A 138 -16.64 9.66 -0.48
C GLU A 138 -15.98 9.90 -1.83
N LEU A 139 -14.65 9.76 -1.87
CA LEU A 139 -13.83 9.86 -3.07
C LEU A 139 -13.95 8.58 -3.91
N ILE A 140 -14.65 8.65 -5.03
CA ILE A 140 -14.85 7.48 -5.89
C ILE A 140 -13.68 7.29 -6.86
N GLY A 141 -13.15 8.37 -7.40
CA GLY A 141 -12.14 8.30 -8.43
C GLY A 141 -11.36 9.59 -8.63
N VAL A 142 -10.15 9.44 -9.16
CA VAL A 142 -9.26 10.54 -9.53
C VAL A 142 -9.04 10.52 -11.03
N ALA A 143 -9.25 11.64 -11.71
CA ALA A 143 -9.17 11.74 -13.15
C ALA A 143 -7.73 11.52 -13.62
N ALA A 144 -7.54 10.58 -14.56
CA ALA A 144 -6.33 10.55 -15.36
C ALA A 144 -6.35 11.67 -16.42
N GLY A 145 -7.55 12.10 -16.81
CA GLY A 145 -7.80 13.17 -17.77
C GLY A 145 -8.97 12.83 -18.69
N GLY A 146 -9.34 13.79 -19.53
CA GLY A 146 -10.36 13.58 -20.55
C GLY A 146 -10.16 14.51 -21.75
N ALA A 147 -10.66 14.07 -22.90
CA ALA A 147 -10.64 14.86 -24.12
C ALA A 147 -11.40 16.19 -23.95
N PRO A 148 -10.98 17.25 -24.65
CA PRO A 148 -11.67 18.54 -24.60
C PRO A 148 -13.12 18.43 -25.09
N CYS A 149 -13.99 19.24 -24.50
CA CYS A 149 -15.40 19.28 -24.89
C CYS A 149 -15.57 19.85 -26.30
N HIS A 150 -16.11 19.04 -27.20
CA HIS A 150 -16.58 19.51 -28.50
C HIS A 150 -17.98 20.14 -28.36
N ARG A 151 -18.36 21.07 -29.24
CA ARG A 151 -19.64 21.82 -29.19
C ARG A 151 -20.91 20.94 -29.07
N ARG A 152 -20.84 19.64 -29.35
CA ARG A 152 -21.93 18.65 -29.24
C ARG A 152 -21.72 17.57 -28.17
N SER A 153 -20.77 17.73 -27.24
CA SER A 153 -20.51 16.73 -26.20
C SER A 153 -21.75 16.53 -25.32
N MET A 154 -22.35 15.34 -25.36
CA MET A 154 -23.59 15.07 -24.64
C MET A 154 -23.30 14.93 -23.15
N ARG A 155 -23.89 15.80 -22.32
CA ARG A 155 -23.72 15.78 -20.85
C ARG A 155 -24.20 14.47 -20.20
N ARG A 156 -25.13 13.74 -20.83
CA ARG A 156 -25.82 12.56 -20.27
C ARG A 156 -25.43 11.22 -20.90
N ARG A 157 -24.65 11.20 -21.99
CA ARG A 157 -24.20 9.97 -22.67
C ARG A 157 -22.69 9.85 -22.56
N LEU A 158 -22.19 8.62 -22.75
CA LEU A 158 -20.76 8.37 -22.84
C LEU A 158 -20.29 8.90 -24.21
N ASN A 159 -19.30 9.79 -24.20
CA ASN A 159 -18.69 10.31 -25.42
C ASN A 159 -17.79 9.24 -26.05
N ASN A 160 -17.43 9.39 -27.34
CA ASN A 160 -16.51 8.48 -28.03
C ASN A 160 -15.21 8.28 -27.22
N GLU A 161 -14.64 9.38 -26.74
CA GLU A 161 -13.51 9.40 -25.82
C GLU A 161 -13.98 9.90 -24.44
N PRO A 162 -14.43 9.01 -23.56
CA PRO A 162 -14.91 9.42 -22.24
C PRO A 162 -13.74 9.75 -21.31
N PRO A 163 -13.90 10.71 -20.38
CA PRO A 163 -12.96 10.94 -19.31
C PRO A 163 -12.70 9.67 -18.49
N LEU A 164 -11.43 9.43 -18.18
CA LEU A 164 -10.96 8.28 -17.43
C LEU A 164 -10.64 8.69 -16.00
N TYR A 165 -11.06 7.85 -15.06
CA TYR A 165 -10.76 8.01 -13.64
C TYR A 165 -10.19 6.73 -13.10
N ILE A 166 -9.20 6.82 -12.23
CA ILE A 166 -8.72 5.70 -11.45
C ILE A 166 -9.75 5.37 -10.39
N ASP A 167 -10.24 4.13 -10.34
CA ASP A 167 -11.08 3.61 -9.25
C ASP A 167 -10.24 3.64 -7.97
N VAL A 168 -10.60 4.49 -6.99
CA VAL A 168 -9.81 4.64 -5.75
C VAL A 168 -10.01 3.43 -4.83
N PHE A 169 -11.13 2.72 -4.95
CA PHE A 169 -11.51 1.66 -4.02
C PHE A 169 -10.44 0.55 -3.86
N PRO A 170 -9.87 -0.02 -4.94
CA PRO A 170 -8.82 -1.03 -4.84
C PRO A 170 -7.54 -0.54 -4.14
N TYR A 171 -7.29 0.77 -4.16
CA TYR A 171 -6.08 1.38 -3.60
C TYR A 171 -6.26 1.89 -2.18
N THR A 172 -7.46 1.79 -1.59
CA THR A 172 -7.74 2.23 -0.21
C THR A 172 -6.73 1.66 0.79
N ASN A 173 -6.43 0.35 0.71
CA ASN A 173 -5.42 -0.29 1.55
C ASN A 173 -4.01 0.27 1.32
N TRP A 174 -3.62 0.51 0.07
CA TRP A 174 -2.32 1.12 -0.23
C TRP A 174 -2.25 2.54 0.32
N ILE A 175 -3.29 3.36 0.12
CA ILE A 175 -3.38 4.73 0.64
C ILE A 175 -3.22 4.72 2.15
N MET A 176 -4.01 3.90 2.85
CA MET A 176 -3.95 3.80 4.30
C MET A 176 -2.60 3.30 4.78
N ASN A 177 -1.99 2.30 4.12
CA ASN A 177 -0.68 1.78 4.52
C ASN A 177 0.43 2.82 4.35
N VAL A 178 0.41 3.59 3.25
CA VAL A 178 1.39 4.66 3.03
C VAL A 178 1.20 5.78 4.05
N ILE A 179 -0.04 6.26 4.24
CA ILE A 179 -0.35 7.32 5.22
C ILE A 179 0.02 6.90 6.64
N THR A 180 -0.39 5.69 7.06
CA THR A 180 -0.06 5.17 8.40
C THR A 180 1.44 4.95 8.59
N ALA A 181 2.16 4.50 7.57
CA ALA A 181 3.63 4.44 7.61
C ALA A 181 4.28 5.83 7.77
N HIS A 182 3.63 6.90 7.31
CA HIS A 182 4.11 8.28 7.47
C HIS A 182 3.62 8.99 8.74
N HIS A 183 2.49 8.57 9.32
CA HIS A 183 1.92 9.13 10.55
C HIS A 183 2.42 8.46 11.83
N LEU A 184 2.82 7.20 11.74
CA LEU A 184 3.49 6.54 12.86
C LEU A 184 4.86 7.21 13.04
N PRO A 185 5.21 7.70 14.24
CA PRO A 185 6.63 7.89 14.53
C PRO A 185 7.30 6.55 14.27
N LYS A 186 8.49 6.54 13.67
CA LYS A 186 9.37 5.39 13.91
C LYS A 186 9.34 5.14 15.44
N PRO A 187 9.18 3.92 15.96
CA PRO A 187 8.25 2.83 15.66
C PRO A 187 7.25 2.56 16.83
N TYR A 188 6.20 1.75 16.57
CA TYR A 188 5.26 1.05 17.52
C TYR A 188 4.21 1.92 18.27
N PRO A 189 2.99 1.43 18.66
CA PRO A 189 2.68 0.13 19.31
C PRO A 189 1.34 -0.55 18.92
N GLN A 190 1.03 -1.57 19.71
CA GLN A 190 0.01 -2.63 19.67
C GLN A 190 -1.48 -2.25 19.44
N ASN A 191 -2.18 -3.20 18.82
CA ASN A 191 -3.60 -3.55 19.00
C ASN A 191 -4.68 -2.55 18.53
N PHE A 192 -5.24 -2.81 17.35
CA PHE A 192 -6.69 -2.68 17.17
C PHE A 192 -7.21 -3.82 16.28
N LYS A 193 -8.03 -4.70 16.89
CA LYS A 193 -8.86 -5.69 16.20
C LYS A 193 -10.22 -5.07 15.95
N LEU A 194 -10.86 -5.42 14.83
CA LEU A 194 -12.32 -5.52 14.76
C LEU A 194 -12.67 -6.97 14.43
N VAL A 195 -13.32 -7.59 15.40
CA VAL A 195 -13.99 -8.89 15.37
C VAL A 195 -15.37 -8.69 14.72
N ASP A 196 -15.85 -9.70 13.99
CA ASP A 196 -17.19 -10.21 14.25
C ASP A 196 -17.39 -11.63 13.72
N ALA A 197 -18.25 -12.32 14.45
CA ALA A 197 -18.31 -13.75 14.72
C ALA A 197 -19.00 -14.62 13.66
N GLY A 198 -18.66 -15.91 13.68
CA GLY A 198 -19.36 -17.02 13.03
C GLY A 198 -18.68 -18.37 13.35
N PRO A 199 -19.39 -19.40 13.90
CA PRO A 199 -18.82 -20.51 14.67
C PRO A 199 -18.43 -21.73 13.83
N GLY A 200 -17.58 -22.62 14.38
CA GLY A 200 -17.49 -24.01 13.91
C GLY A 200 -16.15 -24.73 14.05
N ILE A 201 -15.78 -25.07 15.29
CA ILE A 201 -15.27 -26.38 15.75
C ILE A 201 -14.01 -26.99 15.09
N GLY A 202 -13.00 -27.25 15.94
CA GLY A 202 -11.94 -28.22 15.65
C GLY A 202 -10.71 -28.08 16.55
N ILE A 203 -10.86 -28.24 17.87
CA ILE A 203 -9.72 -28.44 18.77
C ILE A 203 -9.21 -29.86 18.58
N ASN A 204 -7.94 -30.02 18.19
CA ASN A 204 -7.25 -31.30 18.27
C ASN A 204 -6.04 -31.17 19.20
N LYS A 205 -6.06 -31.95 20.30
CA LYS A 205 -5.22 -31.84 21.51
C LYS A 205 -3.81 -32.47 21.38
N SER A 206 -3.12 -32.40 20.23
CA SER A 206 -1.79 -33.05 20.10
C SER A 206 -0.85 -32.41 19.07
N TYR A 207 -0.34 -31.21 19.35
CA TYR A 207 0.83 -30.69 18.63
C TYR A 207 1.81 -29.95 19.55
N LEU A 208 2.47 -30.70 20.42
CA LEU A 208 3.73 -30.28 21.05
C LEU A 208 4.82 -30.15 19.96
N ARG A 209 5.58 -29.04 19.88
CA ARG A 209 6.70 -28.88 18.94
C ARG A 209 8.04 -28.58 19.61
N LYS A 210 8.78 -29.65 19.93
CA LYS A 210 10.24 -29.62 20.12
C LYS A 210 10.94 -29.10 18.84
N ARG A 211 12.03 -28.32 18.96
CA ARG A 211 12.81 -27.76 17.82
C ARG A 211 13.25 -28.89 16.86
N ARG A 212 12.52 -29.10 15.76
CA ARG A 212 12.93 -30.01 14.68
C ARG A 212 13.98 -29.33 13.78
N LYS A 213 14.86 -30.13 13.17
CA LYS A 213 15.82 -29.67 12.14
C LYS A 213 15.05 -28.92 11.04
N GLN A 214 15.40 -27.65 10.82
CA GLN A 214 14.71 -26.79 9.87
C GLN A 214 15.34 -26.94 8.47
N LYS A 215 14.50 -26.85 7.43
CA LYS A 215 14.98 -26.75 6.05
C LYS A 215 15.66 -25.41 5.82
N SER A 216 16.81 -25.42 5.14
CA SER A 216 17.50 -24.22 4.68
C SER A 216 17.87 -24.35 3.21
N GLY A 217 17.90 -23.24 2.47
CA GLY A 217 18.25 -23.25 1.05
C GLY A 217 18.02 -21.93 0.34
N TRP A 218 18.55 -21.84 -0.88
CA TRP A 218 18.41 -20.67 -1.74
C TRP A 218 17.10 -20.73 -2.55
N ARG A 219 16.41 -19.59 -2.65
CA ARG A 219 15.30 -19.36 -3.57
C ARG A 219 15.51 -18.02 -4.27
N GLY A 220 15.99 -18.06 -5.51
CA GLY A 220 16.38 -16.83 -6.21
C GLY A 220 17.55 -16.14 -5.50
N ARG A 221 17.41 -14.85 -5.17
CA ARG A 221 18.42 -14.06 -4.43
C ARG A 221 18.25 -14.11 -2.91
N THR A 222 17.32 -14.91 -2.40
CA THR A 222 17.00 -14.99 -0.97
C THR A 222 17.39 -16.36 -0.41
N PHE A 223 18.24 -16.37 0.62
CA PHE A 223 18.48 -17.55 1.43
C PHE A 223 17.41 -17.67 2.50
N MET A 224 16.77 -18.82 2.58
CA MET A 224 15.64 -19.08 3.48
C MET A 224 16.02 -20.15 4.49
N ASN A 225 15.63 -19.97 5.76
CA ASN A 225 15.73 -21.00 6.79
C ASN A 225 14.44 -21.06 7.61
N GLY A 226 13.89 -22.26 7.78
CA GLY A 226 12.62 -22.52 8.45
C GLY A 226 11.69 -23.32 7.56
N ASN A 227 11.08 -24.36 8.12
CA ASN A 227 10.12 -25.21 7.40
C ASN A 227 8.94 -24.41 6.86
N PHE A 228 8.56 -23.29 7.50
CA PHE A 228 7.48 -22.43 7.03
C PHE A 228 7.83 -21.66 5.74
N CYS A 229 9.11 -21.34 5.49
CA CYS A 229 9.54 -20.63 4.29
C CYS A 229 9.25 -21.42 2.99
N PHE A 230 9.22 -22.75 3.10
CA PHE A 230 9.04 -23.67 1.97
C PHE A 230 7.61 -24.22 1.86
N ARG A 231 6.68 -23.76 2.71
CA ARG A 231 5.26 -24.16 2.63
C ARG A 231 4.50 -23.32 1.61
N SER A 232 3.32 -23.78 1.21
CA SER A 232 2.42 -23.03 0.31
C SER A 232 1.98 -21.69 0.91
N MET A 233 1.61 -20.73 0.06
CA MET A 233 1.20 -19.37 0.47
C MET A 233 0.10 -19.38 1.54
N ARG A 234 -0.84 -20.33 1.47
CA ARG A 234 -1.90 -20.51 2.48
C ARG A 234 -1.37 -20.81 3.88
N HIS A 235 -0.25 -21.54 3.97
CA HIS A 235 0.39 -21.86 5.25
C HIS A 235 1.40 -20.81 5.70
N GLN A 236 2.02 -20.09 4.76
CA GLN A 236 2.86 -18.93 5.06
C GLN A 236 2.03 -17.80 5.67
N LYS A 237 0.80 -17.56 5.19
CA LYS A 237 -0.17 -16.62 5.80
C LYS A 237 -0.49 -16.90 7.28
N ARG A 238 -0.19 -18.10 7.79
CA ARG A 238 -0.35 -18.44 9.21
C ARG A 238 0.83 -18.00 10.08
N ALA A 239 1.91 -17.51 9.49
CA ALA A 239 3.02 -16.86 10.17
C ALA A 239 2.88 -15.35 9.92
N SER A 240 3.02 -14.55 10.97
CA SER A 240 3.01 -13.10 10.88
C SER A 240 4.41 -12.63 10.51
N PHE A 241 4.53 -11.96 9.37
CA PHE A 241 5.70 -11.14 9.08
C PHE A 241 5.80 -10.06 10.14
N PHE A 242 6.92 -9.99 10.86
CA PHE A 242 7.05 -9.10 12.01
C PHE A 242 8.29 -8.21 11.97
N TYR A 243 9.28 -8.56 11.16
CA TYR A 243 10.52 -7.80 11.07
C TYR A 243 11.04 -7.81 9.64
N SER A 244 11.39 -6.62 9.14
CA SER A 244 12.13 -6.49 7.90
C SER A 244 13.01 -5.26 7.93
N GLU A 245 14.28 -5.47 7.66
CA GLU A 245 15.27 -4.41 7.62
C GLU A 245 16.16 -4.55 6.39
N LYS A 246 16.59 -3.40 5.86
CA LYS A 246 17.57 -3.31 4.78
C LYS A 246 18.82 -2.69 5.38
N PHE A 247 19.91 -3.42 5.28
CA PHE A 247 21.20 -2.99 5.77
C PHE A 247 22.05 -2.50 4.61
N SER A 248 22.72 -1.36 4.83
CA SER A 248 23.75 -0.82 3.96
C SER A 248 25.03 -0.75 4.78
N VAL A 249 26.04 -1.51 4.39
CA VAL A 249 27.34 -1.50 5.06
C VAL A 249 28.33 -0.82 4.14
N THR A 250 28.92 0.28 4.59
CA THR A 250 29.97 0.99 3.87
C THR A 250 31.32 0.69 4.49
N ALA A 251 32.28 0.27 3.67
CA ALA A 251 33.65 -0.02 4.10
C ALA A 251 34.63 0.83 3.29
N ASP A 252 35.39 1.68 3.96
CA ASP A 252 36.47 2.47 3.37
C ASP A 252 37.70 2.38 4.28
N PRO A 253 38.79 1.69 3.87
CA PRO A 253 39.03 1.06 2.56
C PRO A 253 38.22 -0.26 2.36
N PRO A 254 38.17 -0.80 1.13
CA PRO A 254 37.49 -2.08 0.83
C PRO A 254 38.04 -3.23 1.68
N ALA A 255 37.17 -3.95 2.38
CA ALA A 255 37.56 -4.99 3.33
C ALA A 255 36.64 -6.21 3.29
N LYS A 256 37.15 -7.36 3.78
CA LYS A 256 36.34 -8.55 4.06
C LYS A 256 35.56 -8.31 5.34
N LEU A 257 34.26 -8.60 5.32
CA LEU A 257 33.37 -8.39 6.45
C LEU A 257 32.88 -9.73 6.96
N HIS A 258 33.01 -9.95 8.27
CA HIS A 258 32.31 -11.01 8.98
C HIS A 258 31.12 -10.40 9.70
N VAL A 259 29.93 -10.66 9.17
CA VAL A 259 28.69 -10.08 9.70
C VAL A 259 28.04 -11.11 10.63
N ILE A 260 27.90 -10.74 11.90
CA ILE A 260 27.17 -11.50 12.91
C ILE A 260 25.97 -10.66 13.35
N LEU A 261 24.77 -11.12 13.02
CA LEU A 261 23.52 -10.50 13.45
C LEU A 261 22.89 -11.39 14.51
N LYS A 262 22.69 -10.85 15.70
CA LYS A 262 21.94 -11.50 16.78
C LYS A 262 20.64 -10.73 16.96
N ILE A 263 19.53 -11.44 16.78
CA ILE A 263 18.19 -10.84 16.80
C ILE A 263 17.37 -11.63 17.80
N SER A 264 16.74 -10.91 18.73
CA SER A 264 15.78 -11.46 19.66
C SER A 264 14.38 -10.98 19.27
N ALA A 265 13.47 -11.90 19.05
CA ALA A 265 12.05 -11.59 18.95
C ALA A 265 11.42 -11.47 20.34
N GLY A 266 10.36 -10.68 20.47
CA GLY A 266 9.62 -10.58 21.73
C GLY A 266 9.17 -11.97 22.23
N ILE A 267 9.04 -12.13 23.56
CA ILE A 267 8.79 -13.41 24.24
C ILE A 267 7.57 -14.15 23.69
N ASP A 268 6.56 -13.41 23.25
CA ASP A 268 5.33 -13.95 22.67
C ASP A 268 5.47 -14.38 21.21
N CYS A 269 6.65 -14.23 20.58
CA CYS A 269 6.89 -14.53 19.17
C CYS A 269 7.99 -15.59 18.97
N THR A 270 7.62 -16.69 18.33
CA THR A 270 8.54 -17.71 17.84
C THR A 270 8.86 -17.43 16.38
N ILE A 271 10.14 -17.32 16.03
CA ILE A 271 10.59 -17.13 14.66
C ILE A 271 10.45 -18.44 13.90
N VAL A 272 9.65 -18.48 12.84
CA VAL A 272 9.34 -19.71 12.10
C VAL A 272 9.90 -19.72 10.67
N CYS A 273 10.22 -18.55 10.13
CA CYS A 273 10.87 -18.40 8.83
C CYS A 273 11.79 -17.18 8.86
N ALA A 274 13.01 -17.35 8.38
CA ALA A 274 13.97 -16.28 8.16
C ALA A 274 14.36 -16.23 6.68
N ARG A 275 14.34 -15.02 6.10
CA ARG A 275 14.60 -14.75 4.68
C ARG A 275 15.67 -13.68 4.57
N LEU A 276 16.87 -14.06 4.15
CA LEU A 276 18.01 -13.17 3.95
C LEU A 276 18.22 -12.96 2.45
N THR A 277 17.95 -11.76 1.94
CA THR A 277 18.20 -11.39 0.54
C THR A 277 19.59 -10.82 0.41
N MET A 278 20.40 -11.42 -0.46
CA MET A 278 21.77 -10.99 -0.74
C MET A 278 21.95 -10.78 -2.25
N PRO A 279 22.74 -9.78 -2.65
CA PRO A 279 22.93 -9.43 -4.06
C PRO A 279 23.64 -10.53 -4.85
N ASN A 280 24.62 -11.19 -4.22
CA ASN A 280 25.43 -12.25 -4.83
C ASN A 280 25.44 -13.52 -3.93
N ARG A 281 25.33 -14.70 -4.52
CA ARG A 281 25.32 -16.01 -3.82
C ARG A 281 26.72 -16.51 -3.41
N ILE A 282 27.69 -15.61 -3.34
CA ILE A 282 29.11 -15.93 -3.21
C ILE A 282 29.42 -16.56 -1.84
N SER A 283 28.68 -16.18 -0.79
CA SER A 283 28.76 -16.83 0.52
C SER A 283 27.45 -17.47 0.93
N LYS A 284 27.55 -18.64 1.58
CA LYS A 284 26.40 -19.34 2.15
C LYS A 284 26.20 -18.88 3.60
N PRO A 285 25.13 -18.14 3.90
CA PRO A 285 24.87 -17.66 5.24
C PRO A 285 24.40 -18.82 6.13
N THR A 286 24.76 -18.78 7.41
CA THR A 286 24.28 -19.72 8.42
C THR A 286 23.28 -19.00 9.32
N ILE A 287 22.05 -19.49 9.33
CA ILE A 287 20.96 -18.98 10.17
C ILE A 287 20.68 -20.02 11.26
N ALA A 288 20.97 -19.72 12.51
CA ALA A 288 20.71 -20.56 13.68
C ALA A 288 19.57 -19.97 14.53
N GLY A 289 18.83 -20.83 15.24
CA GLY A 289 17.78 -20.39 16.18
C GLY A 289 16.36 -20.29 15.60
N VAL A 290 16.14 -20.63 14.33
CA VAL A 290 14.78 -20.70 13.76
C VAL A 290 13.96 -21.79 14.47
N GLY A 291 12.80 -21.39 15.00
CA GLY A 291 11.98 -22.19 15.92
C GLY A 291 12.18 -21.82 17.39
N GLY A 292 12.82 -20.68 17.68
CA GLY A 292 12.92 -20.05 18.99
C GLY A 292 12.67 -18.54 18.90
N TYR A 293 13.04 -17.80 19.94
CA TYR A 293 12.95 -16.33 19.99
C TYR A 293 14.28 -15.67 19.61
N ASN A 294 15.42 -16.33 19.87
CA ASN A 294 16.74 -15.88 19.46
C ASN A 294 17.12 -16.45 18.08
N LEU A 295 17.59 -15.58 17.20
CA LEU A 295 18.11 -15.88 15.89
C LEU A 295 19.53 -15.34 15.79
N THR A 296 20.45 -16.17 15.29
CA THR A 296 21.80 -15.73 14.95
C THR A 296 22.03 -15.98 13.47
N ILE A 297 22.43 -14.93 12.75
CA ILE A 297 22.77 -15.00 11.33
C ILE A 297 24.24 -14.65 11.19
N THR A 298 25.00 -15.53 10.55
CA THR A 298 26.42 -15.32 10.30
C THR A 298 26.73 -15.54 8.83
N PHE A 299 27.46 -14.61 8.22
CA PHE A 299 27.99 -14.78 6.88
C PHE A 299 29.26 -13.96 6.68
N ASN A 300 30.13 -14.47 5.82
CA ASN A 300 31.37 -13.81 5.42
C ASN A 300 31.20 -13.20 4.04
N THR A 301 31.87 -12.07 3.78
CA THR A 301 32.03 -11.53 2.42
C THR A 301 33.44 -11.83 1.92
N GLU A 302 33.57 -12.31 0.68
CA GLU A 302 34.87 -12.68 0.10
C GLU A 302 35.69 -11.44 -0.31
N TRP A 303 35.07 -10.49 -1.01
CA TRP A 303 35.62 -9.17 -1.36
C TRP A 303 34.53 -8.31 -2.02
N PHE A 304 34.24 -7.11 -1.52
CA PHE A 304 33.22 -6.22 -2.11
C PHE A 304 33.64 -4.74 -2.09
N PRO A 305 33.24 -3.96 -3.12
CA PRO A 305 33.49 -2.52 -3.17
C PRO A 305 32.71 -1.77 -2.08
N TYR A 306 33.12 -0.53 -1.83
CA TYR A 306 32.74 0.45 -0.79
C TYR A 306 31.35 0.38 -0.13
N SER A 307 30.32 -0.19 -0.76
CA SER A 307 28.97 -0.33 -0.21
C SER A 307 28.35 -1.70 -0.52
N PHE A 308 27.81 -2.38 0.50
CA PHE A 308 27.11 -3.65 0.38
C PHE A 308 25.69 -3.55 0.96
N PHE A 309 24.71 -4.09 0.23
CA PHE A 309 23.30 -4.08 0.63
C PHE A 309 22.79 -5.50 0.86
N PHE A 310 22.11 -5.73 1.97
CA PHE A 310 21.36 -6.97 2.20
C PHE A 310 20.07 -6.67 2.95
N SER A 311 19.08 -7.55 2.84
CA SER A 311 17.83 -7.40 3.59
C SER A 311 17.48 -8.66 4.34
N LEU A 312 16.98 -8.48 5.56
CA LEU A 312 16.50 -9.58 6.40
C LEU A 312 15.00 -9.40 6.60
N ALA A 313 14.25 -10.46 6.37
CA ALA A 313 12.83 -10.56 6.63
C ALA A 313 12.55 -11.78 7.52
N LEU A 314 11.84 -11.58 8.62
CA LEU A 314 11.48 -12.64 9.57
C LEU A 314 9.96 -12.77 9.69
N ASP A 315 9.50 -14.02 9.64
CA ASP A 315 8.12 -14.38 9.91
C ASP A 315 8.06 -15.20 11.21
N GLY A 316 7.11 -14.88 12.05
CA GLY A 316 6.95 -15.41 13.39
C GLY A 316 5.53 -15.92 13.64
N LYS A 317 5.33 -16.55 14.79
CA LYS A 317 4.03 -16.98 15.29
C LYS A 317 3.97 -16.78 16.78
N ASN A 318 2.77 -16.73 17.33
CA ASN A 318 2.61 -16.70 18.77
C ASN A 318 3.25 -17.92 19.42
N THR A 319 4.14 -17.68 20.37
CA THR A 319 4.82 -18.69 21.16
C THR A 319 3.79 -19.42 22.02
N THR A 320 3.77 -20.75 21.96
CA THR A 320 2.85 -21.54 22.78
C THR A 320 3.26 -21.50 24.25
N GLN A 321 2.33 -21.74 25.18
CA GLN A 321 2.63 -21.72 26.62
C GLN A 321 3.71 -22.75 27.01
N ALA A 322 3.70 -23.92 26.37
CA ALA A 322 4.71 -24.96 26.56
C ALA A 322 6.10 -24.52 26.05
N ASP A 323 6.15 -23.92 24.86
CA ASP A 323 7.40 -23.42 24.28
C ASP A 323 7.98 -22.27 25.11
N ARG A 324 7.11 -21.39 25.62
CA ARG A 324 7.50 -20.29 26.51
C ARG A 324 8.20 -20.83 27.75
N GLN A 325 7.63 -21.83 28.42
CA GLN A 325 8.22 -22.44 29.61
C GLN A 325 9.56 -23.14 29.32
N ALA A 326 9.67 -23.84 28.19
CA ALA A 326 10.90 -24.52 27.80
C ALA A 326 12.06 -23.54 27.49
N TRP A 327 11.74 -22.32 27.06
CA TRP A 327 12.71 -21.34 26.57
C TRP A 327 13.09 -20.25 27.59
N MET A 328 12.39 -20.19 28.72
CA MET A 328 12.72 -19.26 29.82
C MET A 328 14.17 -19.41 30.30
N ASN A 329 14.72 -20.63 30.23
CA ASN A 329 16.09 -20.93 30.67
C ASN A 329 17.17 -20.54 29.66
N GLU A 330 16.81 -20.29 28.39
CA GLU A 330 17.77 -19.83 27.36
C GLU A 330 18.05 -18.31 27.47
N ARG A 331 17.43 -17.62 28.44
CA ARG A 331 17.61 -16.19 28.69
C ARG A 331 19.01 -15.94 29.26
N SER A 332 19.95 -15.51 28.42
CA SER A 332 21.19 -14.88 28.90
C SER A 332 20.93 -13.43 29.28
N SER A 333 21.48 -12.97 30.41
CA SER A 333 21.49 -11.56 30.81
C SER A 333 22.17 -10.71 29.72
N GLY A 334 21.46 -9.70 29.20
CA GLY A 334 22.03 -8.72 28.27
C GLY A 334 21.46 -8.69 26.83
N PHE A 335 20.52 -9.57 26.48
CA PHE A 335 19.71 -9.41 25.26
C PHE A 335 18.35 -8.83 25.62
N TRP A 336 18.13 -7.57 25.26
CA TRP A 336 16.87 -6.84 25.43
C TRP A 336 16.23 -6.56 24.08
#